data_AF-F4YV91-F1
#
_entry.id   AF-F4YV91-F1
#
_cell.length_a   1.000
_cell.length_b   1.000
_cell.length_c   1.000
_cell.angle_alpha   90.00
_cell.angle_beta   90.00
_cell.angle_gamma   90.00
#
_symmetry.space_group_name_H-M   'P 1'
#
loop_
_entity.id
_entity.type
_entity.pdbx_description
1 polymer ?
#
loop_
_entity_poly.entity_id
_entity_poly.type
_entity_poly.pdbx_seq_one_letter_code
_entity_poly.pdbx_strand_id
1 'polypeptide(L)' 'LYFMFGIWSGLVGSSLSFIIRMELSTPGSFIGNDQIYNVVVT' A
#
# COMPACT_ATOMS: atom_id res chain seq x y z
N LEU A 1 -10.13 -9.93 20.82
CA LEU A 1 -10.29 -9.98 19.35
C LEU A 1 -9.98 -8.63 18.69
N TYR A 2 -10.64 -7.54 19.08
CA TYR A 2 -10.45 -6.20 18.49
C TYR A 2 -9.01 -5.66 18.53
N PHE A 3 -8.29 -5.86 19.63
CA PHE A 3 -6.91 -5.40 19.77
C PHE A 3 -5.95 -6.11 18.78
N MET A 4 -6.15 -7.41 18.58
CA MET A 4 -5.33 -8.20 17.67
C MET A 4 -5.66 -7.89 16.20
N PHE A 5 -6.93 -7.62 15.88
CA PHE A 5 -7.34 -7.11 14.58
C PHE A 5 -6.79 -5.71 14.31
N GLY A 6 -6.71 -4.84 15.33
CA GLY A 6 -6.13 -3.51 15.19
C GLY A 6 -4.63 -3.54 14.84
N ILE A 7 -3.87 -4.40 15.50
CA ILE A 7 -2.45 -4.61 15.17
C ILE A 7 -2.30 -5.17 13.75
N TRP A 8 -3.14 -6.14 13.38
CA TRP A 8 -3.09 -6.76 12.06
C TRP A 8 -3.44 -5.78 10.93
N SER A 9 -4.53 -5.00 11.07
CA SER A 9 -4.89 -3.95 10.12
C SER A 9 -3.83 -2.84 10.05
N GLY A 10 -3.17 -2.52 11.15
CA GLY A 10 -2.06 -1.56 11.19
C GLY A 10 -0.84 -2.03 10.38
N LEU A 11 -0.49 -3.32 10.49
CA LEU A 11 0.61 -3.93 9.72
C LEU A 11 0.30 -3.98 8.22
N VAL A 12 -0.95 -4.28 7.86
CA VAL A 12 -1.40 -4.28 6.46
C VAL A 12 -1.35 -2.87 5.86
N GLY A 13 -1.84 -1.86 6.59
CA GLY A 13 -1.82 -0.46 6.14
C GLY A 13 -0.41 0.13 6.01
N SER A 14 0.52 -0.24 6.90
CA SER A 14 1.91 0.23 6.81
C SER A 14 2.64 -0.38 5.60
N SER A 15 2.36 -1.65 5.29
CA SER A 15 2.93 -2.33 4.13
C SER A 15 2.46 -1.70 2.82
N LEU A 16 1.17 -1.37 2.73
CA LEU A 16 0.58 -0.69 1.57
C LEU A 16 1.17 0.73 1.37
N SER A 17 1.35 1.46 2.47
CA SER A 17 1.97 2.79 2.46
C SER A 17 3.44 2.77 1.99
N PHE A 18 4.18 1.70 2.30
CA PHE A 18 5.57 1.53 1.87
C PHE A 18 5.66 1.27 0.36
N ILE A 19 4.74 0.48 -0.19
CA ILE A 19 4.64 0.20 -1.63
C ILE A 19 4.38 1.49 -2.42
N ILE A 20 3.44 2.33 -1.97
CA ILE A 20 3.13 3.62 -2.62
C ILE A 20 4.34 4.57 -2.59
N ARG A 21 5.12 4.58 -1.50
CA ARG A 21 6.35 5.40 -1.43
C ARG A 21 7.44 4.91 -2.36
N MET A 22 7.58 3.60 -2.55
CA MET A 22 8.52 3.05 -3.53
C MET A 22 8.13 3.46 -4.96
N GLU A 23 6.85 3.40 -5.33
CA GLU A 23 6.37 3.87 -6.64
C GLU A 23 6.62 5.36 -6.87
N LEU A 24 6.42 6.22 -5.86
CA LEU A 24 6.71 7.66 -5.98
C LEU A 24 8.22 7.98 -6.01
N SER A 25 9.08 7.11 -5.45
CA SER A 25 10.52 7.36 -5.33
C SER A 25 11.32 7.14 -6.62
N THR A 26 10.76 6.36 -7.56
CA THR A 26 11.36 6.11 -8.87
C THR A 26 10.47 6.70 -9.95
N PRO A 27 10.95 7.65 -10.78
CA PRO A 27 10.16 8.19 -11.89
C PRO A 27 10.12 7.16 -13.02
N GLY A 28 9.21 6.20 -12.90
CA GLY A 28 8.97 5.10 -13.82
C GLY A 28 7.96 4.13 -13.22
N SER A 29 6.86 3.86 -13.94
CA SER A 29 5.77 3.00 -13.47
C SER A 29 6.28 1.58 -13.21
N PHE A 30 6.45 1.20 -11.95
CA PHE A 30 6.95 -0.14 -11.59
C PHE A 30 5.82 -1.18 -11.74
N ILE A 31 4.58 -0.77 -11.50
CA ILE A 31 3.38 -1.60 -11.60
C ILE A 31 2.70 -1.53 -12.98
N GLY A 32 2.98 -0.49 -13.80
CA GLY A 32 2.51 -0.39 -15.19
C GLY A 32 0.98 -0.34 -15.36
N ASN A 33 0.22 -0.29 -14.26
CA ASN A 33 -1.22 -0.48 -14.25
C ASN A 33 -1.90 0.48 -13.27
N ASP A 34 -2.45 1.56 -13.83
CA ASP A 34 -3.17 2.60 -13.09
C ASP A 34 -4.40 2.06 -12.33
N GLN A 35 -4.99 0.94 -12.77
CA GLN A 35 -6.09 0.29 -12.03
C GLN A 35 -5.61 -0.32 -10.71
N ILE A 36 -4.47 -1.02 -10.73
CA ILE A 36 -3.92 -1.62 -9.50
C ILE A 36 -3.44 -0.53 -8.56
N TYR A 37 -2.85 0.56 -9.09
CA TYR A 37 -2.48 1.72 -8.27
C TYR A 37 -3.68 2.32 -7.55
N ASN A 38 -4.79 2.54 -8.27
CA ASN A 38 -5.96 3.15 -7.66
C ASN A 38 -6.60 2.23 -6.60
N VAL A 39 -6.61 0.91 -6.82
CA VAL A 39 -7.09 -0.08 -5.82
C VAL A 39 -6.18 -0.16 -4.59
N VAL A 40 -4.88 0.12 -4.74
CA VAL A 40 -3.92 0.16 -3.64
C VAL A 40 -3.99 1.49 -2.87
N VAL A 41 -4.40 2.57 -3.53
CA VAL A 41 -4.60 3.90 -2.91
C VAL A 41 -5.92 4.01 -2.14
N THR A 42 -6.98 3.33 -2.61
CA THR A 42 -8.33 3.36 -1.97
C THR A 42 -8.48 2.27 -0.91
#